data_AF-A0A367IIC3-F1
#
_entry.id   AF-A0A367IIC3-F1
#
_cell.length_a   1.000
_cell.length_b   1.000
_cell.length_c   1.000
_cell.angle_alpha   90.00
_cell.angle_beta   90.00
_cell.angle_gamma   90.00
#
_symmetry.space_group_name_H-M   'P 1'
#
loop_
_entity.id
_entity.type
_entity.pdbx_description
1 polymer ?
#
loop_
_entity_poly.entity_id
_entity_poly.type
_entity_poly.pdbx_seq_one_letter_code
_entity_poly.pdbx_strand_id
1 'polypeptide(L)'
;MSARNETPHKIIQSLGKKKCNGSWEEATENLTMEQVKKLAEDQKDRLTGATLYARCREVMGTCVSMRVNVEGMSPKDALSAMSKGDFAEHFA
;
A
#
# COMPACT_ATOMS: atom_id res chain seq x y z
N MET A 1 7.54 -23.22 -1.24
CA MET A 1 7.54 -21.74 -1.12
C MET A 1 6.32 -21.36 -0.29
N SER A 2 6.49 -20.52 0.74
CA SER A 2 5.45 -20.28 1.74
C SER A 2 4.14 -19.80 1.10
N ALA A 3 3.00 -20.41 1.45
CA ALA A 3 1.65 -20.05 1.00
C ALA A 3 1.16 -18.71 1.61
N ARG A 4 2.07 -17.76 1.87
CA ARG A 4 1.76 -16.47 2.47
C ARG A 4 1.14 -15.58 1.40
N ASN A 5 -0.16 -15.39 1.48
CA ASN A 5 -0.90 -14.46 0.61
C ASN A 5 -1.21 -13.15 1.36
N GLU A 6 -0.47 -12.79 2.40
CA GLU A 6 -0.80 -11.67 3.28
C GLU A 6 -0.46 -10.33 2.64
N THR A 7 -1.21 -9.27 2.94
CA THR A 7 -1.00 -7.92 2.38
C THR A 7 0.47 -7.46 2.48
N PRO A 8 1.18 -7.63 3.61
CA PRO A 8 2.61 -7.30 3.68
C PRO A 8 3.48 -8.10 2.72
N HIS A 9 3.18 -9.39 2.53
CA HIS A 9 3.93 -10.25 1.63
C HIS A 9 3.71 -9.84 0.17
N LYS A 10 2.47 -9.48 -0.19
CA LYS A 10 2.13 -8.98 -1.53
C LYS A 10 2.75 -7.63 -1.84
N ILE A 11 2.83 -6.73 -0.86
CA ILE A 11 3.56 -5.46 -0.99
C ILE A 11 5.04 -5.71 -1.29
N ILE A 12 5.71 -6.60 -0.52
CA ILE A 12 7.11 -6.97 -0.77
C ILE A 12 7.29 -7.57 -2.16
N GLN A 13 6.36 -8.44 -2.59
CA GLN A 13 6.37 -9.05 -3.92
C GLN A 13 6.20 -8.00 -5.03
N SER A 14 5.30 -7.02 -4.87
CA SER A 14 5.11 -5.92 -5.83
C SER A 14 6.33 -5.01 -5.93
N LEU A 15 7.10 -4.86 -4.85
CA LEU A 15 8.35 -4.12 -4.83
C LEU A 15 9.54 -4.93 -5.37
N GLY A 16 9.36 -6.23 -5.63
CA GLY A 16 10.43 -7.13 -6.08
C GLY A 16 11.53 -7.35 -5.04
N LYS A 17 11.28 -7.05 -3.75
CA LYS A 17 12.28 -7.15 -2.68
C LYS A 17 12.10 -8.45 -1.87
N LYS A 18 13.10 -8.81 -1.05
CA LYS A 18 13.00 -9.93 -0.09
C LYS A 18 12.55 -9.49 1.30
N LYS A 19 12.84 -8.25 1.70
CA LYS A 19 12.49 -7.62 2.98
C LYS A 19 12.29 -6.13 2.75
N CYS A 20 11.45 -5.50 3.59
CA CYS A 20 11.39 -4.04 3.71
C CYS A 20 12.45 -3.54 4.69
N ASN A 21 12.69 -2.23 4.65
CA ASN A 21 13.67 -1.49 5.45
C ASN A 21 13.59 -1.72 6.98
N GLY A 22 14.70 -1.43 7.68
CA GLY A 22 14.83 -1.58 9.13
C GLY A 22 14.38 -0.34 9.92
N SER A 23 14.63 0.85 9.38
CA SER A 23 14.26 2.15 9.98
C SER A 23 13.54 3.08 8.99
N TRP A 24 13.06 4.23 9.50
CA TRP A 24 12.50 5.29 8.66
C TRP A 24 13.57 6.02 7.84
N GLU A 25 14.82 6.08 8.30
CA GLU A 25 15.91 6.67 7.51
C GLU A 25 16.30 5.78 6.32
N GLU A 26 16.14 4.46 6.46
CA GLU A 26 16.42 3.47 5.42
C GLU A 26 15.25 3.27 4.45
N ALA A 27 14.13 3.98 4.64
CA ALA A 27 12.92 3.82 3.85
C ALA A 27 13.06 4.38 2.43
N THR A 28 13.48 3.49 1.51
CA THR A 28 13.67 3.82 0.08
C THR A 28 12.56 3.24 -0.81
N GLU A 29 11.76 2.34 -0.26
CA GLU A 29 10.65 1.70 -0.95
C GLU A 29 9.51 2.68 -1.19
N ASN A 30 8.98 2.66 -2.40
CA ASN A 30 7.83 3.47 -2.78
C ASN A 30 6.85 2.63 -3.62
N LEU A 31 5.56 2.78 -3.35
CA LEU A 31 4.49 2.26 -4.19
C LEU A 31 3.80 3.40 -4.94
N THR A 32 3.40 3.14 -6.18
CA THR A 32 2.47 4.02 -6.89
C THR A 32 1.02 3.69 -6.56
N MET A 33 0.10 4.62 -6.76
CA MET A 33 -1.34 4.41 -6.57
C MET A 33 -1.89 3.33 -7.51
N GLU A 34 -1.31 3.15 -8.69
CA GLU A 34 -1.65 2.03 -9.57
C GLU A 34 -1.28 0.68 -8.94
N GLN A 35 -0.09 0.58 -8.34
CA GLN A 35 0.32 -0.63 -7.62
C GLN A 35 -0.55 -0.88 -6.40
N VAL A 36 -0.91 0.17 -5.64
CA VAL A 36 -1.83 0.07 -4.51
C VAL A 36 -3.20 -0.44 -4.97
N LYS A 37 -3.75 0.10 -6.06
CA LYS A 37 -5.03 -0.37 -6.63
C LYS A 37 -4.96 -1.83 -7.07
N LYS A 38 -3.89 -2.22 -7.75
CA LYS A 38 -3.67 -3.61 -8.15
C LYS A 38 -3.62 -4.55 -6.93
N LEU A 39 -2.88 -4.17 -5.88
CA LEU A 39 -2.81 -4.93 -4.64
C LEU A 39 -4.17 -5.01 -3.93
N ALA A 40 -4.94 -3.92 -3.94
CA ALA A 40 -6.27 -3.88 -3.34
C ALA A 40 -7.28 -4.78 -4.07
N GLU A 41 -7.16 -4.92 -5.39
CA GLU A 41 -7.96 -5.86 -6.18
C GLU A 41 -7.47 -7.31 -6.01
N ASP A 42 -6.15 -7.55 -6.07
CA ASP A 42 -5.53 -8.86 -5.87
C ASP A 42 -5.79 -9.43 -4.46
N GLN A 43 -6.09 -8.57 -3.49
CA GLN A 43 -6.37 -8.93 -2.09
C GLN A 43 -7.83 -8.69 -1.68
N LYS A 44 -8.73 -8.38 -2.63
CA LYS A 44 -10.11 -7.96 -2.31
C LYS A 44 -10.85 -8.90 -1.37
N ASP A 45 -10.66 -10.22 -1.51
CA ASP A 45 -11.37 -11.25 -0.73
C ASP A 45 -10.84 -11.35 0.71
N ARG A 46 -9.69 -10.73 0.99
CA ARG A 46 -9.05 -10.70 2.32
C ARG A 46 -9.20 -9.35 3.02
N LEU A 47 -9.37 -8.28 2.25
CA LEU A 47 -9.52 -6.94 2.77
C LEU A 47 -10.96 -6.72 3.23
N THR A 48 -11.13 -5.84 4.22
CA THR A 48 -12.45 -5.54 4.81
C THR A 48 -13.17 -4.40 4.12
N GLY A 49 -12.46 -3.64 3.27
CA GLY A 49 -13.00 -2.50 2.55
C GLY A 49 -14.08 -2.89 1.53
N ALA A 50 -15.28 -2.32 1.69
CA ALA A 50 -16.38 -2.51 0.74
C ALA A 50 -16.09 -1.90 -0.65
N THR A 51 -15.35 -0.79 -0.69
CA THR A 51 -15.01 -0.08 -1.93
C THR A 51 -13.53 -0.23 -2.26
N LEU A 52 -13.16 -0.05 -3.54
CA LEU A 52 -11.76 -0.03 -3.95
C LEU A 52 -10.96 1.03 -3.19
N TYR A 53 -11.56 2.20 -2.95
CA TYR A 53 -10.98 3.26 -2.11
C TYR A 53 -10.70 2.76 -0.69
N ALA A 54 -11.67 2.12 -0.04
CA ALA A 54 -11.50 1.59 1.32
C ALA A 54 -10.40 0.51 1.38
N ARG A 55 -10.36 -0.39 0.40
CA ARG A 55 -9.32 -1.42 0.26
C ARG A 55 -7.93 -0.81 0.04
N CYS A 56 -7.82 0.21 -0.80
CA CYS A 56 -6.57 0.93 -1.03
C CYS A 56 -6.05 1.59 0.26
N ARG A 57 -6.93 2.21 1.07
CA ARG A 57 -6.53 2.74 2.38
C ARG A 57 -6.02 1.66 3.33
N GLU A 58 -6.61 0.46 3.31
CA GLU A 58 -6.16 -0.68 4.12
C GLU A 58 -4.75 -1.14 3.71
N VAL A 59 -4.49 -1.22 2.39
CA VAL A 59 -3.16 -1.49 1.84
C VAL A 59 -2.15 -0.41 2.25
N MET A 60 -2.51 0.88 2.10
CA MET A 60 -1.66 2.00 2.51
C MET A 60 -1.42 2.04 4.03
N GLY A 61 -2.40 1.64 4.83
CA GLY A 61 -2.24 1.47 6.28
C GLY A 61 -1.20 0.41 6.63
N THR A 62 -1.16 -0.68 5.86
CA THR A 62 -0.12 -1.71 6.00
C THR A 62 1.28 -1.13 5.71
N CYS A 63 1.39 -0.26 4.70
CA CYS A 63 2.64 0.43 4.36
C CYS A 63 3.22 1.28 5.50
N VAL A 64 2.38 1.78 6.42
CA VAL A 64 2.87 2.52 7.61
C VAL A 64 3.76 1.65 8.49
N SER A 65 3.35 0.41 8.77
CA SER A 65 4.13 -0.52 9.58
C SER A 65 5.38 -1.03 8.87
N MET A 66 5.33 -1.06 7.53
CA MET A 66 6.42 -1.50 6.66
C MET A 66 7.36 -0.37 6.25
N ARG A 67 7.03 0.88 6.63
CA ARG A 67 7.71 2.11 6.24
C ARG A 67 7.94 2.19 4.73
N VAL A 68 6.91 1.87 3.96
CA VAL A 68 6.92 1.98 2.50
C VAL A 68 6.21 3.28 2.15
N ASN A 69 6.86 4.13 1.35
CA ASN A 69 6.30 5.38 0.86
C ASN A 69 5.23 5.11 -0.20
N VAL A 70 4.33 6.06 -0.41
CA VAL A 70 3.29 5.98 -1.45
C VAL A 70 3.29 7.30 -2.20
N GLU A 71 3.41 7.25 -3.53
CA GLU A 71 3.52 8.43 -4.39
C GLU A 71 4.62 9.42 -3.94
N GLY A 72 5.74 8.88 -3.44
CA GLY A 72 6.87 9.68 -2.95
C GLY A 72 6.62 10.36 -1.59
N MET A 73 5.45 10.16 -0.99
CA MET A 73 5.08 10.68 0.33
C MET A 73 5.23 9.61 1.41
N SER A 74 5.38 10.05 2.66
CA SER A 74 5.26 9.13 3.79
C SER A 74 3.87 8.47 3.78
N PRO A 75 3.73 7.20 4.19
CA PRO A 75 2.44 6.51 4.12
C PRO A 75 1.36 7.18 4.97
N LYS A 76 1.72 7.91 6.03
CA LYS A 76 0.78 8.72 6.83
C LYS A 76 0.28 9.94 6.05
N ASP A 77 1.19 10.63 5.36
CA ASP A 77 0.83 11.80 4.54
C ASP A 77 -0.02 11.38 3.34
N ALA A 78 0.32 10.28 2.69
CA ALA A 78 -0.47 9.74 1.59
C ALA A 78 -1.88 9.34 2.04
N LEU A 79 -2.05 8.74 3.23
CA LEU A 79 -3.38 8.47 3.80
C LEU A 79 -4.17 9.75 4.09
N SER A 80 -3.50 10.82 4.53
CA SER A 80 -4.12 12.12 4.73
C SER A 80 -4.54 12.73 3.39
N ALA A 81 -3.68 12.71 2.38
CA ALA A 81 -3.96 13.18 1.02
C ALA A 81 -5.15 12.42 0.39
N MET A 82 -5.19 11.10 0.58
CA MET A 82 -6.30 10.27 0.17
C MET A 82 -7.63 10.67 0.83
N SER A 83 -7.58 11.08 2.11
CA SER A 83 -8.77 11.55 2.83
C SER A 83 -9.20 12.96 2.43
N LYS A 84 -8.27 13.77 1.91
CA LYS A 84 -8.54 15.11 1.35
C LYS A 84 -9.10 15.07 -0.07
N GLY A 85 -9.00 13.92 -0.75
CA GLY A 85 -9.45 13.75 -2.12
C GLY A 85 -8.36 13.94 -3.17
N ASP A 86 -7.09 14.09 -2.77
CA ASP A 86 -5.97 14.33 -3.68
C ASP A 86 -5.74 13.16 -4.66
N PHE A 87 -6.25 11.96 -4.33
CA PHE A 87 -6.21 10.78 -5.19
C PHE A 87 -7.58 10.42 -5.81
N ALA A 88 -8.57 11.31 -5.74
CA ALA A 88 -9.92 11.01 -6.23
C ALA A 88 -9.95 10.63 -7.72
N GLU A 89 -9.06 11.22 -8.54
CA GLU A 89 -8.91 10.91 -9.97
C GLU A 89 -8.60 9.43 -10.25
N HIS A 90 -7.99 8.74 -9.29
CA HIS A 90 -7.65 7.33 -9.42
C HIS A 90 -8.84 6.39 -9.19
N PHE A 91 -9.95 6.91 -8.68
CA PHE A 91 -11.18 6.18 -8.33
C PHE A 91 -12.43 6.72 -9.03
N ALA A 92 -12.25 7.68 -9.96
CA ALA A 92 -13.30 8.25 -10.80
C ALA A 92 -13.68 7.33 -11.96
#